data_AF-A0A4R6MEF2-F1
#
_entry.id   AF-A0A4R6MEF2-F1
#
_cell.length_a   1.000
_cell.length_b   1.000
_cell.length_c   1.000
_cell.angle_alpha   90.00
_cell.angle_beta   90.00
_cell.angle_gamma   90.00
#
_symmetry.space_group_name_H-M   'P 1'
#
loop_
_entity.id
_entity.type
_entity.pdbx_description
1 polymer ?
#
loop_
_entity_poly.entity_id
_entity_poly.type
_entity_poly.pdbx_seq_one_letter_code
_entity_poly.pdbx_strand_id
1 'polypeptide(L)' 'MMIVDLVDEVDFKEMLKGIGAPISESMTLEDVQHLVAEWKTQSSENVTKLDELIVELNNDQITVLPEVQSVIDIFKSLS' A
#
# COMPACT_ATOMS: atom_id res chain seq x y z
N MET A 1 12.93 4.65 23.45
CA MET A 1 12.19 3.48 22.95
C MET A 1 11.63 3.91 21.61
N MET A 2 12.23 3.51 20.49
CA MET A 2 11.58 3.74 19.20
C MET A 2 10.44 2.74 19.16
N ILE A 3 9.20 3.22 19.24
CA ILE A 3 8.04 2.41 18.87
C ILE A 3 8.15 2.33 17.36
N VAL A 4 8.51 1.16 16.86
CA VAL A 4 8.53 0.87 15.43
C VAL A 4 7.07 0.70 15.03
N ASP A 5 6.61 1.44 14.03
CA ASP A 5 5.24 1.34 13.54
C ASP A 5 5.13 0.01 12.79
N LEU A 6 4.32 -0.90 13.31
CA LEU A 6 4.05 -2.18 12.67
C LEU A 6 2.87 -1.98 11.73
N VAL A 7 3.08 -2.16 10.43
CA VAL A 7 2.01 -2.07 9.43
C VAL A 7 1.55 -3.48 9.09
N ASP A 8 0.33 -3.80 9.50
CA ASP A 8 -0.38 -5.01 9.11
C ASP A 8 -1.31 -4.78 7.89
N GLU A 9 -2.09 -5.80 7.53
CA GLU A 9 -3.07 -5.71 6.44
C GLU A 9 -4.07 -4.57 6.65
N VAL A 10 -4.53 -4.36 7.88
CA VAL A 10 -5.55 -3.36 8.22
C VAL A 10 -4.94 -1.97 8.08
N ASP A 11 -3.76 -1.74 8.67
CA ASP A 11 -3.03 -0.47 8.56
C ASP A 11 -2.78 -0.11 7.10
N PHE A 12 -2.30 -1.09 6.31
CA PHE A 12 -2.03 -0.89 4.89
C PHE A 12 -3.29 -0.49 4.10
N LYS A 13 -4.44 -1.12 4.40
CA LYS A 13 -5.72 -0.76 3.78
C LYS A 13 -6.16 0.64 4.22
N GLU A 14 -5.96 1.03 5.47
CA GLU A 14 -6.27 2.39 5.91
C GLU A 14 -5.42 3.43 5.19
N MET A 15 -4.12 3.18 5.03
CA MET A 15 -3.21 4.06 4.29
C MET A 15 -3.59 4.18 2.82
N LEU A 16 -3.94 3.07 2.16
CA LEU A 16 -4.44 3.05 0.78
C LEU A 16 -5.76 3.84 0.63
N LYS A 17 -6.70 3.69 1.58
CA LYS A 17 -7.91 4.53 1.62
C LYS A 17 -7.56 6.02 1.79
N GLY A 18 -6.55 6.32 2.61
CA GLY A 18 -6.05 7.67 2.86
C GLY A 18 -5.55 8.39 1.61
N ILE A 19 -4.93 7.66 0.68
CA ILE A 19 -4.50 8.21 -0.63
C ILE A 19 -5.61 8.23 -1.69
N GLY A 20 -6.81 7.75 -1.34
CA GLY A 20 -7.98 7.74 -2.22
C GLY A 20 -8.14 6.48 -3.07
N ALA A 21 -7.46 5.37 -2.72
CA ALA A 21 -7.67 4.10 -3.38
C ALA A 21 -9.09 3.56 -3.07
N PRO A 22 -9.83 3.02 -4.07
CA PRO A 22 -11.21 2.58 -3.89
C PRO A 22 -11.34 1.19 -3.24
N ILE A 23 -10.64 0.97 -2.13
CA ILE A 23 -10.61 -0.32 -1.42
C ILE A 23 -11.54 -0.33 -0.20
N SER A 24 -11.94 -1.54 0.22
CA SER A 24 -12.75 -1.79 1.41
C SER A 24 -12.00 -2.67 2.39
N GLU A 25 -12.23 -2.50 3.68
CA GLU A 25 -11.60 -3.30 4.74
C GLU A 25 -11.94 -4.79 4.64
N SER A 26 -13.11 -5.10 4.07
CA SER A 26 -13.61 -6.47 3.84
C SER A 26 -12.97 -7.19 2.64
N MET A 27 -12.18 -6.49 1.81
CA MET A 27 -11.52 -7.08 0.64
C MET A 27 -10.28 -7.87 1.06
N THR A 28 -9.95 -8.92 0.33
CA THR A 28 -8.67 -9.64 0.56
C THR A 28 -7.50 -8.81 0.04
N LEU A 29 -6.26 -9.10 0.49
CA LEU A 29 -5.07 -8.45 -0.07
C LEU A 29 -4.94 -8.65 -1.58
N GLU A 30 -5.38 -9.80 -2.11
CA GLU A 30 -5.38 -10.08 -3.55
C GLU A 30 -6.36 -9.14 -4.29
N ASP A 31 -7.59 -8.98 -3.79
CA ASP A 31 -8.56 -8.04 -4.36
C ASP A 31 -8.05 -6.60 -4.30
N VAL A 32 -7.45 -6.21 -3.16
CA VAL A 32 -6.82 -4.89 -2.97
C VAL A 32 -5.72 -4.69 -3.99
N GLN A 33 -4.86 -5.69 -4.21
CA GLN A 33 -3.78 -5.63 -5.18
C GLN A 33 -4.32 -5.36 -6.60
N HIS A 34 -5.32 -6.13 -7.04
CA HIS A 34 -5.92 -5.95 -8.35
C HIS A 34 -6.55 -4.56 -8.51
N LEU A 35 -7.32 -4.14 -7.52
CA LEU A 35 -8.07 -2.89 -7.58
C LEU A 35 -7.14 -1.66 -7.50
N VAL A 36 -6.10 -1.71 -6.68
CA VAL A 36 -5.08 -0.65 -6.59
C VAL A 36 -4.24 -0.61 -7.87
N ALA A 37 -3.91 -1.76 -8.47
CA ALA A 37 -3.22 -1.80 -9.75
C ALA A 37 -4.07 -1.15 -10.87
N GLU A 38 -5.36 -1.45 -10.94
CA GLU A 38 -6.27 -0.78 -11.87
C GLU A 38 -6.38 0.71 -11.57
N TRP A 39 -6.58 1.09 -10.31
CA TRP A 39 -6.68 2.49 -9.87
C TRP A 39 -5.43 3.31 -10.21
N LYS A 40 -4.23 2.72 -10.05
CA LYS A 40 -2.95 3.32 -10.46
C LYS A 40 -2.95 3.70 -11.94
N THR A 41 -3.53 2.87 -12.82
CA THR A 41 -3.55 3.14 -14.27
C THR A 41 -4.53 4.25 -14.68
N GLN A 42 -5.46 4.65 -13.81
CA GLN A 42 -6.49 5.64 -14.16
C GLN A 42 -5.95 7.08 -14.23
N SER A 43 -4.85 7.38 -13.53
CA SER A 43 -4.25 8.71 -13.51
C SER A 43 -2.79 8.66 -13.08
N SER A 44 -1.94 9.49 -13.68
CA SER A 44 -0.56 9.68 -13.23
C SER A 44 -0.48 10.22 -11.79
N GLU A 45 -1.50 10.93 -11.31
CA GLU A 45 -1.57 11.37 -9.92
C GLU A 45 -1.70 10.18 -8.95
N ASN A 46 -2.44 9.15 -9.33
CA ASN A 46 -2.61 7.95 -8.51
C ASN A 46 -1.29 7.16 -8.41
N VAL A 47 -0.51 7.15 -9.49
CA VAL A 47 0.85 6.59 -9.49
C VAL A 47 1.71 7.31 -8.46
N THR A 48 1.76 8.65 -8.50
CA THR A 48 2.57 9.44 -7.55
C THR A 48 2.15 9.19 -6.11
N LYS A 49 0.85 9.20 -5.82
CA LYS A 49 0.34 8.93 -4.47
C LYS A 49 0.72 7.54 -3.95
N LEU A 50 0.65 6.52 -4.82
CA LEU A 50 1.04 5.17 -4.45
C LEU A 50 2.55 5.06 -4.24
N ASP A 51 3.35 5.68 -5.08
CA ASP A 51 4.81 5.70 -4.94
C ASP A 51 5.24 6.43 -3.65
N GLU A 52 4.61 7.55 -3.30
CA GLU A 52 4.84 8.26 -2.04
C GLU A 52 4.52 7.37 -0.83
N LEU A 53 3.40 6.66 -0.86
CA LEU A 53 3.03 5.70 0.18
C LEU A 53 4.06 4.57 0.30
N ILE A 54 4.51 4.01 -0.83
CA ILE A 54 5.54 2.97 -0.84
C ILE A 54 6.85 3.49 -0.26
N VAL A 55 7.26 4.72 -0.57
CA VAL A 55 8.46 5.34 0.00
C VAL A 55 8.32 5.50 1.52
N GLU A 56 7.16 5.93 2.00
CA GLU A 56 6.86 6.02 3.44
C GLU A 56 7.00 4.66 4.12
N LEU A 57 6.41 3.61 3.53
CA LEU A 57 6.46 2.24 4.05
C LEU A 57 7.85 1.59 4.04
N ASN A 58 8.79 2.09 3.22
CA ASN A 58 10.20 1.63 3.25
C ASN A 58 11.07 2.42 4.26
N ASN A 59 10.49 3.31 5.06
CA ASN A 59 11.21 4.03 6.11
C ASN A 59 11.67 3.05 7.21
N ASP A 60 12.92 3.16 7.66
CA ASP A 60 13.52 2.31 8.71
C ASP A 60 12.75 2.32 10.06
N GLN A 61 11.83 3.28 10.25
CA GLN A 61 10.97 3.37 11.42
C GLN A 61 9.66 2.56 11.31
N ILE A 62 9.37 2.00 10.13
CA ILE A 62 8.18 1.21 9.85
C ILE A 62 8.60 -0.25 9.62
N THR A 63 7.98 -1.18 10.34
CA THR A 63 8.06 -2.61 10.06
C THR A 63 6.80 -3.04 9.34
N VAL A 64 6.95 -3.45 8.10
CA VAL A 64 5.84 -3.98 7.30
C VAL A 64 5.79 -5.49 7.45
N LEU A 65 4.59 -6.05 7.67
CA LEU A 65 4.41 -7.51 7.70
C LEU A 65 4.73 -8.14 6.32
N PRO A 66 5.23 -9.38 6.28
CA PRO A 66 5.67 -10.03 5.04
C PRO A 66 4.57 -10.16 3.98
N GLU A 67 3.32 -10.30 4.40
CA GLU A 67 2.15 -10.34 3.52
C GLU A 67 1.92 -9.00 2.79
N VAL A 68 2.03 -7.89 3.50
CA VAL A 68 1.92 -6.54 2.93
C VAL A 68 3.15 -6.21 2.09
N GLN A 69 4.34 -6.58 2.56
CA GLN A 69 5.59 -6.38 1.81
C GLN A 69 5.53 -7.05 0.43
N SER A 70 4.94 -8.25 0.36
CA SER A 70 4.74 -8.96 -0.91
C SER A 70 3.88 -8.16 -1.90
N VAL A 71 2.81 -7.51 -1.41
CA VAL A 71 1.94 -6.65 -2.24
C VAL A 71 2.67 -5.39 -2.70
N ILE A 72 3.44 -4.75 -1.81
CA ILE A 72 4.26 -3.57 -2.13
C ILE A 72 5.27 -3.90 -3.23
N ASP A 73 5.95 -5.05 -3.15
CA ASP A 73 6.94 -5.45 -4.14
C ASP A 73 6.30 -5.72 -5.52
N ILE A 74 5.06 -6.22 -5.54
CA ILE A 74 4.29 -6.34 -6.78
C ILE A 74 4.00 -4.97 -7.39
N PHE A 75 3.58 -3.99 -6.57
CA PHE A 75 3.32 -2.62 -7.06
C PHE A 75 4.57 -1.95 -7.62
N LYS A 76 5.74 -2.17 -7.00
CA LYS A 76 7.05 -1.71 -7.50
C LYS A 76 7.43 -2.35 -8.83
N SER A 77 7.10 -3.63 -9.03
CA SER A 77 7.37 -4.36 -10.29
C SER A 77 6.47 -3.91 -11.45
N LEU A 78 5.32 -3.31 -11.13
CA LEU A 78 4.35 -2.77 -12.10
C LEU A 78 4.60 -1.29 -12.46
N SER A 79 5.74 -0.71 -12.07
CA SER A 79 6.18 0.66 -12.43
C SER A 79 7.17 0.66 -13.60
#